data_AF-A0A9P7ZMW9-F1
#
_entry.id   AF-A0A9P7ZMW9-F1
#
_cell.length_a   1.000
_cell.length_b   1.000
_cell.length_c   1.000
_cell.angle_alpha   90.00
_cell.angle_beta   90.00
_cell.angle_gamma   90.00
#
_symmetry.space_group_name_H-M   'P 1'
#
loop_
_entity.id
_entity.type
_entity.pdbx_description
1 polymer ?
#
loop_
_entity_poly.entity_id
_entity_poly.type
_entity_poly.pdbx_seq_one_letter_code
_entity_poly.pdbx_strand_id
1 'polypeptide(L)'
;MGGAIPNLLGEDRAHLVSTIKFKLTLRQQPKAARACGAGERDRRTIDPPPILQLLISSDALSREEIAIYLRHEPYVMTAEIFDETGTHECAKMPAEFKHQRRMTGSLVGNPFFGKDEFGGEGTFFPFGDLSVRSLGTYTLKFKLFMIDPQDPRRRAPCLGEITSSPFQSYAAKGFPGIEPSSKLVRVLREQGCIISIKKGHDKKRPYRDSAEPSGGEDDDDSTPSNRRRRGGVKEGR
;
A
#
# COMPACT_ATOMS: atom_id res chain seq x y z
N MET A 1 0.78 -36.61 -9.50
CA MET A 1 0.01 -36.66 -10.76
C MET A 1 -0.78 -35.37 -10.86
N GLY A 2 -0.32 -34.40 -11.65
CA GLY A 2 -1.00 -33.12 -11.84
C GLY A 2 -2.14 -33.30 -12.84
N GLY A 3 -3.36 -33.46 -12.36
CA GLY A 3 -4.53 -33.33 -13.22
C GLY A 3 -4.57 -31.92 -13.81
N ALA A 4 -4.98 -31.78 -15.07
CA ALA A 4 -5.21 -30.47 -15.66
C ALA A 4 -6.25 -29.72 -14.80
N ILE A 5 -5.97 -28.47 -14.46
CA ILE A 5 -6.91 -27.60 -13.75
C ILE A 5 -8.14 -27.44 -14.66
N PRO A 6 -9.35 -27.83 -14.21
CA PRO A 6 -10.53 -27.76 -15.07
C PRO A 6 -10.85 -26.30 -15.39
N ASN A 7 -10.84 -25.91 -16.68
CA ASN A 7 -11.17 -24.56 -17.10
C ASN A 7 -12.61 -24.23 -16.68
N LEU A 8 -12.77 -23.35 -15.69
CA LEU A 8 -14.08 -23.00 -15.15
C LEU A 8 -14.93 -22.20 -16.15
N LEU A 9 -14.28 -21.49 -17.08
CA LEU A 9 -14.95 -20.76 -18.16
C LEU A 9 -15.21 -21.64 -19.39
N GLY A 10 -14.65 -22.86 -19.45
CA GLY A 10 -14.87 -23.80 -20.55
C GLY A 10 -16.34 -24.19 -20.71
N GLU A 11 -16.75 -24.59 -21.91
CA GLU A 11 -18.15 -24.91 -22.25
C GLU A 11 -18.79 -25.88 -21.24
N ASP A 12 -18.05 -26.89 -20.80
CA ASP A 12 -18.52 -27.93 -19.87
C ASP A 12 -18.79 -27.42 -18.45
N ARG A 13 -18.19 -26.29 -18.03
CA ARG A 13 -18.22 -25.82 -16.63
C ARG A 13 -18.66 -24.37 -16.47
N ALA A 14 -18.81 -23.61 -17.54
CA ALA A 14 -19.21 -22.20 -17.50
C ALA A 14 -20.50 -21.96 -16.71
N HIS A 15 -21.43 -22.92 -16.74
CA HIS A 15 -22.68 -22.86 -15.98
C HIS A 15 -22.45 -22.82 -14.45
N LEU A 16 -21.37 -23.43 -13.95
CA LEU A 16 -21.00 -23.44 -12.53
C LEU A 16 -20.52 -22.09 -12.02
N VAL A 17 -20.05 -21.18 -12.89
CA VAL A 17 -19.61 -19.85 -12.47
C VAL A 17 -20.73 -19.11 -11.72
N SER A 18 -21.98 -19.32 -12.12
CA SER A 18 -23.15 -18.70 -11.47
C SER A 18 -23.48 -19.30 -10.09
N THR A 19 -22.99 -20.50 -9.79
CA THR A 19 -23.23 -21.21 -8.51
C THR A 19 -22.08 -21.00 -7.51
N ILE A 20 -20.97 -20.42 -7.95
CA ILE A 20 -19.80 -20.14 -7.13
C ILE A 20 -19.87 -18.71 -6.60
N LYS A 21 -19.72 -18.55 -5.29
CA LYS A 21 -19.66 -17.25 -4.63
C LYS A 21 -18.20 -16.83 -4.47
N PHE A 22 -17.83 -15.76 -5.15
CA PHE A 22 -16.54 -15.10 -5.01
C PHE A 22 -16.67 -13.92 -4.04
N LYS A 23 -16.11 -14.06 -2.85
CA LYS A 23 -16.11 -13.01 -1.82
C LYS A 23 -14.75 -12.33 -1.75
N LEU A 24 -14.76 -11.00 -1.83
CA LEU A 24 -13.58 -10.17 -1.64
C LEU A 24 -13.57 -9.58 -0.23
N THR A 25 -12.39 -9.49 0.36
CA THR A 25 -12.18 -8.81 1.64
C THR A 25 -10.96 -7.91 1.58
N LEU A 26 -11.06 -6.69 2.10
CA LEU A 26 -9.92 -5.78 2.26
C LEU A 26 -9.19 -6.12 3.55
N ARG A 27 -8.08 -6.87 3.42
CA ARG A 27 -7.19 -7.21 4.53
C ARG A 27 -6.30 -6.05 4.95
N GLN A 28 -6.08 -5.08 4.06
CA GLN A 28 -5.43 -3.81 4.35
C GLN A 28 -6.10 -2.69 3.56
N GLN A 29 -6.58 -1.66 4.27
CA GLN A 29 -7.23 -0.48 3.68
C GLN A 29 -6.18 0.55 3.22
N PRO A 30 -6.41 1.29 2.12
CA PRO A 30 -5.69 2.53 1.87
C PRO A 30 -6.05 3.56 2.96
N LYS A 31 -5.09 4.39 3.39
CA LYS A 31 -5.34 5.43 4.38
C LYS A 31 -4.93 6.82 3.93
N ALA A 32 -3.79 6.94 3.25
CA ALA A 32 -3.27 8.22 2.80
C ALA A 32 -2.57 8.09 1.45
N ALA A 33 -2.60 9.17 0.68
CA ALA A 33 -1.77 9.37 -0.50
C ALA A 33 -1.13 10.76 -0.43
N ARG A 34 -0.02 10.94 -1.15
CA ARG A 34 0.50 12.27 -1.44
C ARG A 34 0.33 12.52 -2.93
N ALA A 35 -0.39 13.58 -3.28
CA ALA A 35 -0.60 13.97 -4.67
C ALA A 35 0.75 14.18 -5.37
N CYS A 36 0.97 13.47 -6.48
CA CYS A 36 2.22 13.55 -7.24
C CYS A 36 2.20 14.53 -8.42
N GLY A 37 1.04 15.14 -8.71
CA GLY A 37 0.88 16.03 -9.86
C GLY A 37 1.14 15.34 -11.19
N ALA A 38 1.63 16.11 -12.17
CA ALA A 38 1.83 15.64 -13.54
C ALA A 38 3.11 14.81 -13.74
N GLY A 39 4.15 15.00 -12.92
CA GLY A 39 5.45 14.33 -13.08
C GLY A 39 5.55 12.97 -12.37
N GLU A 40 6.51 12.14 -12.78
CA GLU A 40 6.81 10.86 -12.10
C GLU A 40 7.82 10.98 -10.95
N ARG A 41 8.65 12.03 -10.96
CA ARG A 41 9.74 12.18 -9.98
C ARG A 41 9.26 12.23 -8.52
N ASP A 42 8.07 12.78 -8.30
CA ASP A 42 7.45 12.90 -6.98
C ASP A 42 6.36 11.85 -6.73
N ARG A 43 6.31 10.79 -7.55
CA ARG A 43 5.32 9.72 -7.41
C ARG A 43 5.48 9.04 -6.06
N ARG A 44 4.41 9.01 -5.28
CA ARG A 44 4.32 8.26 -4.03
C ARG A 44 3.10 7.38 -4.04
N THR A 45 3.34 6.12 -3.75
CA THR A 45 2.28 5.13 -3.65
C THR A 45 1.36 5.45 -2.47
N ILE A 46 0.07 5.16 -2.61
CA ILE A 46 -0.90 5.08 -1.54
C ILE A 46 -0.32 4.22 -0.41
N ASP A 47 -0.54 4.68 0.82
CA ASP A 47 0.02 4.08 2.01
C ASP A 47 -1.03 3.98 3.14
N PRO A 48 -1.13 2.82 3.81
CA PRO A 48 -0.54 1.54 3.42
C PRO A 48 -1.14 1.02 2.08
N PRO A 49 -0.44 0.14 1.35
CA PRO A 49 -0.93 -0.38 0.07
C PRO A 49 -2.19 -1.23 0.29
N PRO A 50 -3.25 -1.10 -0.53
CA PRO A 50 -4.40 -2.00 -0.42
C PRO A 50 -3.98 -3.46 -0.61
N ILE A 51 -4.49 -4.34 0.25
CA ILE A 51 -4.33 -5.80 0.08
C ILE A 51 -5.72 -6.41 0.20
N LEU A 52 -6.13 -7.10 -0.85
CA LEU A 52 -7.38 -7.83 -0.89
C LEU A 52 -7.11 -9.33 -0.75
N GLN A 53 -8.09 -10.07 -0.22
CA GLN A 53 -8.10 -11.53 -0.20
C GLN A 53 -9.36 -12.04 -0.88
N LEU A 54 -9.18 -13.04 -1.74
CA LEU A 54 -10.25 -13.79 -2.39
C LEU A 54 -10.62 -15.01 -1.54
N LEU A 55 -11.93 -15.20 -1.36
CA LEU A 55 -12.55 -16.38 -0.77
C LEU A 55 -13.52 -16.96 -1.79
N ILE A 56 -13.49 -18.27 -1.97
CA ILE A 56 -14.40 -19.00 -2.86
C ILE A 56 -15.23 -19.96 -2.01
N SER A 57 -16.54 -19.95 -2.22
CA SER A 57 -17.46 -20.93 -1.62
C SER A 57 -18.48 -21.38 -2.66
N SER A 58 -18.74 -22.67 -2.73
CA SER A 58 -19.76 -23.25 -3.61
C SER A 58 -20.25 -24.57 -3.03
N ASP A 59 -21.54 -24.83 -3.18
CA ASP A 59 -22.12 -26.14 -2.83
C ASP A 59 -21.93 -27.16 -3.96
N ALA A 60 -21.55 -26.70 -5.16
CA ALA A 60 -21.36 -27.52 -6.36
C ALA A 60 -19.91 -28.00 -6.56
N LEU A 61 -18.96 -27.50 -5.76
CA LEU A 61 -17.54 -27.84 -5.87
C LEU A 61 -17.04 -28.54 -4.60
N SER A 62 -16.16 -29.52 -4.78
CA SER A 62 -15.38 -30.10 -3.68
C SER A 62 -14.41 -29.09 -3.06
N ARG A 63 -13.92 -29.39 -1.85
CA ARG A 63 -12.92 -28.55 -1.17
C ARG A 63 -11.61 -28.50 -1.95
N GLU A 64 -11.26 -29.62 -2.59
CA GLU A 64 -10.07 -29.80 -3.41
C GLU A 64 -10.15 -28.94 -4.67
N GLU A 65 -11.29 -28.92 -5.35
CA GLU A 65 -11.53 -28.03 -6.50
C GLU A 65 -11.45 -26.56 -6.10
N ILE A 66 -12.06 -26.18 -4.98
CA ILE A 66 -11.97 -24.80 -4.46
C ILE A 66 -10.51 -24.41 -4.20
N ALA A 67 -9.71 -25.30 -3.61
CA ALA A 67 -8.30 -25.05 -3.35
C ALA A 67 -7.49 -24.89 -4.66
N ILE A 68 -7.79 -25.70 -5.68
CA ILE A 68 -7.19 -25.57 -7.02
C ILE A 68 -7.55 -24.21 -7.63
N TYR A 69 -8.82 -23.82 -7.59
CA TYR A 69 -9.27 -22.55 -8.15
C TYR A 69 -8.68 -21.34 -7.44
N LEU A 70 -8.51 -21.40 -6.12
CA LEU A 70 -7.82 -20.34 -5.37
C LEU A 70 -6.36 -20.19 -5.80
N ARG A 71 -5.67 -21.31 -6.09
CA ARG A 71 -4.22 -21.31 -6.35
C ARG A 71 -3.85 -21.05 -7.80
N HIS A 72 -4.65 -21.49 -8.76
CA HIS A 72 -4.17 -21.65 -10.15
C HIS A 72 -4.99 -20.95 -11.24
N GLU A 73 -6.23 -20.52 -10.97
CA GLU A 73 -7.06 -19.87 -12.00
C GLU A 73 -6.57 -18.43 -12.29
N PRO A 74 -6.55 -17.96 -13.55
CA PRO A 74 -5.94 -16.68 -13.93
C PRO A 74 -6.89 -15.51 -13.63
N TYR A 75 -7.06 -15.22 -12.35
CA TYR A 75 -7.75 -14.02 -11.91
C TYR A 75 -6.94 -12.77 -12.21
N VAL A 76 -7.66 -11.69 -12.47
CA VAL A 76 -7.10 -10.34 -12.53
C VAL A 76 -8.01 -9.40 -11.75
N MET A 77 -7.42 -8.48 -10.99
CA MET A 77 -8.19 -7.47 -10.26
C MET A 77 -7.87 -6.08 -10.78
N THR A 78 -8.88 -5.26 -11.06
CA THR A 78 -8.67 -3.85 -11.39
C THR A 78 -8.91 -2.97 -10.17
N ALA A 79 -8.25 -1.82 -10.12
CA ALA A 79 -8.48 -0.76 -9.14
C ALA A 79 -8.90 0.53 -9.84
N GLU A 80 -10.05 1.06 -9.43
CA GLU A 80 -10.67 2.26 -10.00
C GLU A 80 -10.85 3.31 -8.90
N ILE A 81 -10.64 4.59 -9.20
CA ILE A 81 -10.81 5.69 -8.23
C ILE A 81 -12.20 6.31 -8.34
N PHE A 82 -12.85 6.44 -7.20
CA PHE A 82 -14.16 7.05 -7.03
C PHE A 82 -14.07 8.24 -6.07
N ASP A 83 -15.11 9.07 -6.07
CA ASP A 83 -15.28 10.11 -5.05
C ASP A 83 -15.32 9.53 -3.62
N GLU A 84 -15.37 10.42 -2.62
CA GLU A 84 -15.45 10.05 -1.20
C GLU A 84 -16.64 9.13 -0.89
N THR A 85 -17.76 9.29 -1.60
CA THR A 85 -18.97 8.49 -1.39
C THR A 85 -18.92 7.12 -2.08
N GLY A 86 -17.98 6.91 -3.01
CA GLY A 86 -17.89 5.71 -3.82
C GLY A 86 -18.93 5.63 -4.94
N THR A 87 -19.59 6.73 -5.28
CA THR A 87 -20.71 6.75 -6.24
C THR A 87 -20.27 7.12 -7.65
N HIS A 88 -19.42 8.14 -7.80
CA HIS A 88 -18.96 8.59 -9.13
C HIS A 88 -17.48 8.27 -9.37
N GLU A 89 -17.21 7.63 -10.50
CA GLU A 89 -15.84 7.39 -10.95
C GLU A 89 -15.14 8.73 -11.26
N CYS A 90 -13.95 8.92 -10.69
CA CYS A 90 -13.21 10.18 -10.77
C CYS A 90 -11.88 10.03 -11.52
N ALA A 91 -11.77 9.08 -12.46
CA ALA A 91 -10.50 8.79 -13.15
C ALA A 91 -9.98 9.94 -14.03
N LYS A 92 -10.85 10.85 -14.48
CA LYS A 92 -10.47 12.00 -15.32
C LYS A 92 -9.89 13.13 -14.48
N MET A 93 -8.82 13.75 -14.98
CA MET A 93 -8.25 14.98 -14.40
C MET A 93 -9.01 16.23 -14.89
N PRO A 94 -8.89 17.38 -14.19
CA PRO A 94 -9.43 18.66 -14.66
C PRO A 94 -8.93 19.04 -16.06
N ALA A 95 -9.64 19.96 -16.73
CA ALA A 95 -9.43 20.30 -18.14
C ALA A 95 -7.97 20.65 -18.51
N GLU A 96 -7.25 21.32 -17.60
CA GLU A 96 -5.84 21.69 -17.74
C GLU A 96 -4.89 20.49 -17.92
N PHE A 97 -5.29 19.30 -17.45
CA PHE A 97 -4.50 18.06 -17.51
C PHE A 97 -5.27 16.91 -18.19
N LYS A 98 -6.13 17.22 -19.16
CA LYS A 98 -7.09 16.27 -19.78
C LYS A 98 -6.50 14.96 -20.31
N HIS A 99 -5.22 14.94 -20.68
CA HIS A 99 -4.55 13.75 -21.22
C HIS A 99 -4.05 12.79 -20.13
N GLN A 100 -4.19 13.12 -18.85
CA GLN A 100 -3.73 12.31 -17.73
C GLN A 100 -4.89 11.69 -16.95
N ARG A 101 -4.67 10.46 -16.46
CA ARG A 101 -5.54 9.81 -15.49
C ARG A 101 -5.17 10.23 -14.07
N ARG A 102 -6.18 10.35 -13.20
CA ARG A 102 -6.01 10.72 -11.79
C ARG A 102 -5.18 9.69 -11.02
N MET A 103 -5.36 8.42 -11.34
CA MET A 103 -4.54 7.32 -10.84
C MET A 103 -3.39 7.00 -11.78
N THR A 104 -2.26 6.56 -11.23
CA THR A 104 -1.09 6.10 -11.98
C THR A 104 -0.37 4.99 -11.22
N GLY A 105 0.53 4.27 -11.91
CA GLY A 105 1.12 3.02 -11.43
C GLY A 105 0.35 1.79 -11.96
N SER A 106 0.44 0.66 -11.25
CA SER A 106 -0.21 -0.60 -11.61
C SER A 106 -1.67 -0.65 -11.13
N LEU A 107 -2.61 -0.25 -12.00
CA LEU A 107 -4.06 -0.33 -11.72
C LEU A 107 -4.63 -1.73 -11.83
N VAL A 108 -3.81 -2.69 -12.27
CA VAL A 108 -4.14 -4.10 -12.39
C VAL A 108 -3.30 -4.86 -11.36
N GLY A 109 -3.96 -5.70 -10.56
CA GLY A 109 -3.37 -6.56 -9.55
C GLY A 109 -3.46 -8.02 -9.98
N ASN A 110 -2.34 -8.72 -9.81
CA ASN A 110 -2.26 -10.17 -10.01
C ASN A 110 -2.44 -10.90 -8.67
N PRO A 111 -2.99 -12.13 -8.68
CA PRO A 111 -3.11 -12.94 -7.49
C PRO A 111 -1.73 -13.40 -7.01
N PHE A 112 -1.59 -13.47 -5.69
CA PHE A 112 -0.47 -14.09 -5.00
C PHE A 112 -1.03 -15.11 -4.01
N PHE A 113 -0.74 -16.39 -4.25
CA PHE A 113 -1.08 -17.46 -3.31
C PHE A 113 0.02 -17.61 -2.27
N GLY A 114 -0.33 -17.52 -0.98
CA GLY A 114 0.63 -17.65 0.11
C GLY A 114 -0.06 -17.72 1.48
N LYS A 115 0.75 -17.70 2.54
CA LYS A 115 0.29 -17.66 3.93
C LYS A 115 0.16 -16.24 4.43
N ASP A 116 -0.82 -15.98 5.28
CA ASP A 116 -1.01 -14.70 5.95
C ASP A 116 -0.22 -14.60 7.26
N GLU A 117 -0.39 -13.48 7.97
CA GLU A 117 0.28 -13.19 9.23
C GLU A 117 -0.07 -14.12 10.41
N PHE A 118 -1.07 -14.99 10.23
CA PHE A 118 -1.49 -16.02 11.16
C PHE A 118 -1.14 -17.44 10.65
N GLY A 119 -0.49 -17.54 9.49
CA GLY A 119 -0.09 -18.81 8.86
C GLY A 119 -1.17 -19.46 8.00
N GLY A 120 -2.33 -18.82 7.81
CA GLY A 120 -3.42 -19.33 6.98
C GLY A 120 -3.15 -19.12 5.50
N GLU A 121 -3.36 -20.15 4.68
CA GLU A 121 -3.21 -20.04 3.23
C GLU A 121 -4.36 -19.23 2.58
N GLY A 122 -4.05 -18.46 1.55
CA GLY A 122 -5.03 -17.68 0.81
C GLY A 122 -4.49 -17.06 -0.46
N THR A 123 -5.40 -16.49 -1.23
CA THR A 123 -5.10 -15.78 -2.49
C THR A 123 -5.28 -14.28 -2.26
N PHE A 124 -4.17 -13.54 -2.39
CA PHE A 124 -4.09 -12.12 -2.08
C PHE A 124 -3.85 -11.28 -3.34
N PHE A 125 -4.39 -10.07 -3.38
CA PHE A 125 -4.14 -9.08 -4.44
C PHE A 125 -3.50 -7.83 -3.82
N PRO A 126 -2.16 -7.73 -3.86
CA PRO A 126 -1.43 -6.60 -3.31
C PRO A 126 -1.35 -5.47 -4.35
N PHE A 127 -1.82 -4.28 -3.97
CA PHE A 127 -1.71 -3.07 -4.79
C PHE A 127 -0.59 -2.18 -4.26
N GLY A 128 0.65 -2.62 -4.48
CA GLY A 128 1.86 -1.95 -4.00
C GLY A 128 2.26 -0.68 -4.78
N ASP A 129 1.73 -0.49 -5.99
CA ASP A 129 2.07 0.62 -6.89
C ASP A 129 0.83 1.37 -7.39
N LEU A 130 0.02 1.87 -6.46
CA LEU A 130 -1.07 2.81 -6.79
C LEU A 130 -0.69 4.20 -6.32
N SER A 131 -0.81 5.23 -7.16
CA SER A 131 -0.55 6.62 -6.79
C SER A 131 -1.67 7.54 -7.30
N VAL A 132 -1.90 8.66 -6.60
CA VAL A 132 -2.92 9.66 -6.95
C VAL A 132 -2.24 10.97 -7.36
N ARG A 133 -2.68 11.57 -8.47
CA ARG A 133 -2.09 12.83 -8.99
C ARG A 133 -2.64 14.09 -8.35
N SER A 134 -3.88 14.06 -7.87
CA SER A 134 -4.59 15.24 -7.37
C SER A 134 -4.95 15.13 -5.89
N LEU A 135 -5.21 16.28 -5.28
CA LEU A 135 -5.71 16.40 -3.90
C LEU A 135 -7.18 15.96 -3.82
N GLY A 136 -7.62 15.56 -2.64
CA GLY A 136 -9.03 15.23 -2.35
C GLY A 136 -9.20 13.96 -1.55
N THR A 137 -10.44 13.66 -1.20
CA THR A 137 -10.85 12.40 -0.55
C THR A 137 -11.45 11.47 -1.58
N TYR A 138 -11.01 10.22 -1.57
CA TYR A 138 -11.37 9.24 -2.59
C TYR A 138 -11.64 7.89 -1.98
N THR A 139 -12.34 7.05 -2.72
CA THR A 139 -12.43 5.61 -2.46
C THR A 139 -11.81 4.83 -3.65
N LEU A 140 -11.41 3.59 -3.41
CA LEU A 140 -11.00 2.67 -4.47
C LEU A 140 -12.04 1.56 -4.62
N LYS A 141 -12.55 1.36 -5.84
CA LYS A 141 -13.36 0.20 -6.18
C LYS A 141 -12.48 -0.84 -6.85
N PHE A 142 -12.52 -2.06 -6.33
CA PHE A 142 -11.79 -3.21 -6.86
C PHE A 142 -12.77 -4.17 -7.52
N LYS A 143 -12.45 -4.65 -8.71
CA LYS A 143 -13.28 -5.60 -9.47
C LYS A 143 -12.45 -6.82 -9.84
N LEU A 144 -12.96 -8.00 -9.52
CA LEU A 144 -12.34 -9.29 -9.83
C LEU A 144 -12.86 -9.79 -11.18
N PHE A 145 -11.94 -10.19 -12.04
CA PHE A 145 -12.22 -10.83 -13.31
C PHE A 145 -11.49 -12.17 -13.39
N MET A 146 -12.04 -13.10 -14.16
CA MET A 146 -11.39 -14.35 -14.53
C MET A 146 -11.16 -14.36 -16.03
N ILE A 147 -9.91 -14.59 -16.45
CA ILE A 147 -9.54 -14.67 -17.87
C ILE A 147 -9.66 -16.13 -18.31
N ASP A 148 -10.12 -16.37 -19.55
CA ASP A 148 -10.06 -17.71 -20.12
C ASP A 148 -8.66 -17.93 -20.70
N PRO A 149 -7.83 -18.85 -20.15
CA PRO A 149 -6.48 -19.06 -20.66
C PRO A 149 -6.48 -19.69 -22.06
N GLN A 150 -7.58 -20.33 -22.48
CA GLN A 150 -7.70 -20.96 -23.80
C GLN A 150 -8.27 -20.01 -24.86
N ASP A 151 -9.05 -18.99 -24.45
CA ASP A 151 -9.48 -17.91 -25.34
C ASP A 151 -9.37 -16.54 -24.66
N PRO A 152 -8.18 -15.90 -24.66
CA PRO A 152 -7.97 -14.59 -24.03
C PRO A 152 -8.80 -13.46 -24.64
N ARG A 153 -9.41 -13.67 -25.82
CA ARG A 153 -10.30 -12.68 -26.46
C ARG A 153 -11.73 -12.75 -25.92
N ARG A 154 -12.08 -13.84 -25.25
CA ARG A 154 -13.37 -14.00 -24.60
C ARG A 154 -13.53 -12.93 -23.53
N ARG A 155 -14.73 -12.34 -23.45
CA ARG A 155 -15.04 -11.34 -22.43
C ARG A 155 -14.92 -11.97 -21.04
N ALA A 156 -13.97 -11.50 -20.25
CA ALA A 156 -13.79 -11.91 -18.86
C ALA A 156 -15.01 -11.50 -18.01
N PRO A 157 -15.69 -12.44 -17.33
CA PRO A 157 -16.79 -12.10 -16.43
C PRO A 157 -16.26 -11.34 -15.19
N CYS A 158 -17.04 -10.36 -14.73
CA CYS A 158 -16.82 -9.75 -13.42
C CYS A 158 -17.43 -10.66 -12.35
N LEU A 159 -16.60 -11.17 -11.44
CA LEU A 159 -16.98 -12.16 -10.43
C LEU A 159 -17.37 -11.52 -9.10
N GLY A 160 -16.95 -10.29 -8.86
CA GLY A 160 -17.26 -9.55 -7.64
C GLY A 160 -16.56 -8.21 -7.58
N GLU A 161 -17.09 -7.32 -6.75
CA GLU A 161 -16.51 -6.01 -6.49
C GLU A 161 -16.51 -5.67 -5.00
N ILE A 162 -15.60 -4.79 -4.60
CA ILE A 162 -15.55 -4.23 -3.23
C ILE A 162 -15.00 -2.81 -3.28
N THR A 163 -15.53 -1.93 -2.44
CA THR A 163 -15.07 -0.54 -2.29
C THR A 163 -14.28 -0.38 -1.00
N SER A 164 -13.18 0.37 -1.04
CA SER A 164 -12.38 0.71 0.15
C SER A 164 -13.09 1.71 1.04
N SER A 165 -12.57 1.86 2.26
CA SER A 165 -12.85 3.07 3.05
C SER A 165 -12.31 4.31 2.32
N PRO A 166 -12.90 5.50 2.55
CA PRO A 166 -12.35 6.75 2.04
C PRO A 166 -10.93 6.99 2.56
N PHE A 167 -10.06 7.54 1.71
CA PHE A 167 -8.69 7.91 2.04
C PHE A 167 -8.36 9.29 1.46
N GLN A 168 -7.47 10.02 2.13
CA GLN A 168 -7.12 11.38 1.75
C GLN A 168 -5.84 11.41 0.90
N SER A 169 -5.90 12.13 -0.22
CA SER A 169 -4.74 12.57 -0.99
C SER A 169 -4.33 13.97 -0.55
N TYR A 170 -3.15 14.05 0.07
CA TYR A 170 -2.60 15.25 0.70
C TYR A 170 -1.62 16.01 -0.20
N ALA A 171 -1.50 17.30 0.07
CA ALA A 171 -0.34 18.08 -0.36
C ALA A 171 0.90 17.67 0.45
N ALA A 172 2.09 18.05 -0.03
CA ALA A 172 3.36 17.69 0.62
C ALA A 172 3.40 18.06 2.12
N LYS A 173 2.94 19.27 2.48
CA LYS A 173 2.96 19.79 3.85
C LYS A 173 1.96 19.10 4.80
N GLY A 174 0.92 18.45 4.25
CA GLY A 174 -0.13 17.79 5.04
C GLY A 174 -0.03 16.26 5.07
N PHE A 175 0.90 15.67 4.31
CA PHE A 175 1.02 14.22 4.23
C PHE A 175 1.51 13.64 5.58
N PRO A 176 0.81 12.67 6.19
CA PRO A 176 1.12 12.16 7.53
C PRO A 176 2.45 11.38 7.61
N GLY A 177 3.08 11.12 6.46
CA GLY A 177 4.25 10.28 6.33
C GLY A 177 3.87 8.86 5.91
N ILE A 178 4.90 8.06 5.66
CA ILE A 178 4.76 6.64 5.33
C ILE A 178 4.69 5.87 6.65
N GLU A 179 3.74 4.94 6.76
CA GLU A 179 3.61 3.97 7.85
C GLU A 179 4.62 2.82 7.69
N PRO A 180 5.06 2.20 8.80
CA PRO A 180 5.81 0.94 8.73
C PRO A 180 4.92 -0.16 8.12
N SER A 181 5.51 -1.02 7.29
CA SER A 181 4.80 -2.16 6.71
C SER A 181 4.22 -3.07 7.80
N SER A 182 2.94 -3.41 7.62
CA SER A 182 2.21 -4.35 8.47
C SER A 182 2.83 -5.75 8.46
N LYS A 183 2.43 -6.58 9.43
CA LYS A 183 2.87 -7.98 9.50
C LYS A 183 2.47 -8.76 8.24
N LEU A 184 1.25 -8.54 7.72
CA LEU A 184 0.79 -9.17 6.48
C LEU A 184 1.71 -8.84 5.30
N VAL A 185 2.06 -7.55 5.11
CA VAL A 185 2.99 -7.14 4.03
C VAL A 185 4.33 -7.85 4.14
N ARG A 186 4.88 -7.97 5.35
CA ARG A 186 6.17 -8.63 5.61
C ARG A 186 6.12 -10.11 5.28
N VAL A 187 5.11 -10.82 5.80
CA VAL A 187 4.95 -12.26 5.60
C VAL A 187 4.69 -12.60 4.13
N LEU A 188 3.89 -11.82 3.41
CA LEU A 188 3.71 -12.02 1.97
C LEU A 188 5.01 -11.78 1.20
N ARG A 189 5.76 -10.73 1.55
CA ARG A 189 7.04 -10.41 0.90
C ARG A 189 8.08 -11.51 1.11
N GLU A 190 8.17 -12.06 2.31
CA GLU A 190 9.06 -13.18 2.65
C GLU A 190 8.79 -14.42 1.78
N GLN A 191 7.55 -14.59 1.33
CA GLN A 191 7.13 -15.68 0.43
C GLN A 191 7.29 -15.34 -1.06
N GLY A 192 7.94 -14.22 -1.40
CA GLY A 192 8.22 -13.83 -2.79
C GLY A 192 7.19 -12.88 -3.41
N CYS A 193 6.19 -12.42 -2.66
CA CYS A 193 5.24 -11.43 -3.16
C CYS A 193 5.96 -10.12 -3.57
N ILE A 194 5.59 -9.57 -4.72
CA ILE A 194 6.16 -8.31 -5.22
C ILE A 194 5.43 -7.15 -4.54
N ILE A 195 5.88 -6.81 -3.34
CA ILE A 195 5.40 -5.67 -2.56
C ILE A 195 6.56 -5.06 -1.76
N SER A 196 6.60 -3.72 -1.69
CA SER A 196 7.71 -3.01 -1.02
C SER A 196 7.56 -2.99 0.50
N ILE A 197 8.66 -3.27 1.21
CA ILE A 197 8.74 -3.06 2.66
C ILE A 197 9.09 -1.60 2.94
N LYS A 198 8.27 -0.96 3.77
CA LYS A 198 8.41 0.42 4.21
C LYS A 198 8.78 0.41 5.70
N LYS A 199 9.84 1.14 6.07
CA LYS A 199 10.28 1.25 7.48
C LYS A 199 9.41 2.19 8.30
N GLY A 200 8.64 3.06 7.64
CA GLY A 200 7.93 4.16 8.27
C GLY A 200 8.86 5.34 8.58
N HIS A 201 8.29 6.51 8.87
CA HIS A 201 9.04 7.62 9.43
C HIS A 201 9.01 7.50 10.96
N ASP A 202 10.15 7.26 11.60
CA ASP A 202 10.28 7.37 13.05
C ASP A 202 9.94 8.82 13.44
N LYS A 203 8.80 9.03 14.07
CA LYS A 203 8.53 10.28 14.78
C LYS A 203 9.38 10.28 16.06
N LYS A 204 10.70 10.36 15.93
CA LYS A 204 11.54 10.85 17.03
C LYS A 204 11.13 12.30 17.24
N ARG A 205 10.21 12.52 18.19
CA ARG A 205 9.98 13.85 18.75
C ARG A 205 11.34 14.34 19.23
N PRO A 206 11.89 15.46 18.75
CA PRO A 206 12.97 16.09 19.50
C PRO A 206 12.34 16.47 20.84
N TYR A 207 12.75 15.75 21.90
CA TYR A 207 12.50 16.20 23.25
C TYR A 207 13.16 17.58 23.34
N ARG A 208 12.33 18.61 23.31
CA ARG A 208 12.75 19.98 23.46
C ARG A 208 13.13 20.09 24.92
N ASP A 209 14.44 20.08 25.17
CA ASP A 209 15.03 20.29 26.48
C ASP A 209 14.63 21.70 26.93
N SER A 210 13.55 21.79 27.70
CA SER A 210 13.20 22.99 28.46
C SER A 210 13.91 22.88 29.80
N ALA A 211 15.21 23.15 29.78
CA ALA A 211 15.95 23.58 30.96
C ALA A 211 15.86 25.11 31.01
N GLU A 212 15.08 25.61 31.97
CA GLU A 212 15.03 27.03 32.30
C GLU A 212 16.41 27.53 32.77
N PRO A 213 16.83 28.75 32.43
CA PRO A 213 17.93 29.39 33.13
C PRO A 213 17.40 29.98 34.44
N SER A 214 17.76 29.36 35.56
CA SER A 214 17.66 29.98 36.89
C SER A 214 18.52 31.23 36.91
N GLY A 215 17.90 32.37 37.17
CA GLY A 215 18.60 33.63 37.44
C GLY A 215 19.47 33.55 38.69
N GLY A 216 20.58 34.26 38.63
CA GLY A 216 21.47 34.55 39.75
C GLY A 216 22.25 35.80 39.38
N GLU A 217 21.81 36.94 39.89
CA GLU A 217 22.52 38.22 39.86
C GLU A 217 23.57 38.25 40.98
N ASP A 218 24.73 38.78 40.61
CA ASP A 218 25.68 39.64 41.34
C ASP A 218 26.17 39.27 42.75
N ASP A 219 27.50 39.08 42.85
CA ASP A 219 28.37 39.90 43.70
C ASP A 219 29.82 39.36 43.63
N ASP A 220 30.76 40.12 43.05
CA ASP A 220 32.13 40.21 43.60
C ASP A 220 32.85 41.47 43.11
N ASP A 221 33.00 42.43 44.03
CA ASP A 221 33.92 43.56 43.96
C ASP A 221 35.21 43.18 44.67
N SER A 222 36.35 43.22 43.97
CA SER A 222 37.56 43.93 44.42
C SER A 222 38.80 43.64 43.55
N THR A 223 39.69 44.63 43.55
CA THR A 223 40.71 44.97 42.56
C THR A 223 42.11 44.37 42.84
N PRO A 224 43.11 44.55 41.93
CA PRO A 224 44.22 43.62 41.71
C PRO A 224 45.53 44.05 42.39
N SER A 225 46.51 43.13 42.55
CA SER A 225 47.93 43.47 42.45
C SER A 225 48.92 42.29 42.42
N ASN A 226 50.01 42.55 41.67
CA ASN A 226 51.41 42.15 41.88
C ASN A 226 51.97 40.78 41.43
N ARG A 227 52.69 40.84 40.30
CA ARG A 227 54.17 40.69 40.19
C ARG A 227 54.84 39.53 40.96
N ARG A 228 55.40 38.56 40.22
CA ARG A 228 56.85 38.36 39.93
C ARG A 228 57.25 36.88 39.77
N ARG A 229 58.05 36.63 38.70
CA ARG A 229 59.24 35.72 38.59
C ARG A 229 58.95 34.21 38.71
N ARG A 230 59.61 33.26 38.06
CA ARG A 230 60.83 33.01 37.23
C ARG A 230 60.54 31.60 36.63
N GLY A 231 60.86 31.21 35.41
CA GLY A 231 62.20 31.05 34.82
C GLY A 231 62.39 29.60 34.34
N GLY A 232 63.13 29.39 33.25
CA GLY A 232 63.67 28.07 32.83
C GLY A 232 62.91 27.40 31.67
N VAL A 233 63.26 27.50 30.37
CA VAL A 233 64.49 27.09 29.63
C VAL A 233 64.42 25.65 29.09
N LYS A 234 64.43 25.56 27.74
CA LYS A 234 65.06 24.56 26.84
C LYS A 234 64.51 23.12 26.78
N GLU A 235 64.65 22.33 25.72
CA GLU A 235 64.99 22.45 24.28
C GLU A 235 65.00 20.99 23.76
N GLY A 236 64.76 20.79 22.46
CA GLY A 236 65.13 19.57 21.73
C GLY A 236 64.03 18.50 21.69
N ARG A 237 63.72 17.90 20.55
CA ARG A 237 64.36 17.91 19.24
C ARG A 237 63.31 17.46 18.21
#